data_AF-O62785-F1
#
_entry.id   AF-O62785-F1
#
_cell.length_a   1.000
_cell.length_b   1.000
_cell.length_c   1.000
_cell.angle_alpha   90.00
_cell.angle_beta   90.00
_cell.angle_gamma   90.00
#
_symmetry.space_group_name_H-M   'P 1'
#
loop_
_entity.id
_entity.type
_entity.pdbx_description
1 polymer ?
#
loop_
_entity_poly.entity_id
_entity_poly.type
_entity_poly.pdbx_seq_one_letter_code
_entity_poly.pdbx_strand_id
1 'polypeptide(L)'
;VRIYVDGVINHMTGNGVSAGTGSTCGSYFNPGSEDFPAVPYSGWDFNDGECRTGSGDIESYNDGYQVRDCRLVSLLDLALEKDYVRSTIANYLNHPIDIGVPGFRIDASKHMWPGDIKAVLDKLHNLNTKWFPSGSKPFIYQ
;
A
#
# COMPACT_ATOMS: atom_id res chain seq x y z
N VAL A 1 -22.07 15.52 -3.54
CA VAL A 1 -20.66 15.55 -3.06
C VAL A 1 -20.15 14.12 -3.00
N ARG A 2 -18.92 13.87 -3.44
CA ARG A 2 -18.28 12.54 -3.45
C ARG A 2 -17.02 12.62 -2.58
N ILE A 3 -16.67 11.53 -1.92
CA ILE A 3 -15.49 11.42 -1.07
C ILE A 3 -14.48 10.54 -1.79
N TYR A 4 -13.23 10.99 -1.88
CA TYR A 4 -12.14 10.20 -2.42
C TYR A 4 -11.14 9.97 -1.30
N VAL A 5 -10.77 8.71 -1.06
CA VAL A 5 -9.84 8.34 0.00
C VAL A 5 -8.41 8.44 -0.53
N ASP A 6 -7.49 8.93 0.30
CA ASP A 6 -6.06 8.84 0.03
C ASP A 6 -5.55 7.46 0.48
N GLY A 7 -5.27 6.59 -0.50
CA GLY A 7 -4.83 5.22 -0.29
C GLY A 7 -3.31 5.14 -0.22
N VAL A 8 -2.77 5.12 1.00
CA VAL A 8 -1.34 4.87 1.25
C VAL A 8 -1.10 3.37 1.24
N ILE A 9 -0.68 2.85 0.09
CA ILE A 9 -0.57 1.39 -0.17
C ILE A 9 0.82 0.93 -0.63
N ASN A 10 1.76 1.86 -0.82
CA ASN A 10 3.14 1.54 -1.19
C ASN A 10 3.96 1.02 -0.01
N HIS A 11 3.78 1.63 1.17
CA HIS A 11 4.68 1.47 2.30
C HIS A 11 3.92 1.41 3.63
N MET A 12 4.62 0.97 4.67
CA MET A 12 4.20 1.11 6.06
C MET A 12 4.96 2.28 6.72
N THR A 13 5.32 2.19 7.99
CA THR A 13 6.05 3.28 8.67
C THR A 13 7.53 3.34 8.27
N GLY A 14 8.23 4.39 8.70
CA GLY A 14 9.68 4.49 8.57
C GLY A 14 10.42 3.42 9.36
N ASN A 15 11.48 2.84 8.78
CA ASN A 15 12.27 1.78 9.40
C ASN A 15 12.92 2.20 10.74
N GLY A 16 13.20 3.50 10.93
CA GLY A 16 13.81 4.07 12.13
C GLY A 16 12.81 4.46 13.24
N VAL A 17 11.52 4.19 13.06
CA VAL A 17 10.51 4.48 14.09
C VAL A 17 10.58 3.45 15.21
N SER A 18 10.46 3.90 16.47
CA SER A 18 10.45 3.02 17.63
C SER A 18 9.26 2.08 17.64
N ALA A 19 9.50 0.81 18.00
CA ALA A 19 8.43 -0.16 18.22
C ALA A 19 7.53 0.23 19.40
N GLY A 20 6.26 -0.20 19.34
CA GLY A 20 5.31 0.00 20.42
C GLY A 20 3.88 0.23 19.91
N THR A 21 3.08 0.90 20.73
CA THR A 21 1.66 1.23 20.44
C THR A 21 1.46 2.72 20.20
N GLY A 22 2.53 3.43 19.81
CA GLY A 22 2.49 4.86 19.42
C GLY A 22 1.78 5.09 18.08
N SER A 23 0.61 4.50 17.90
CA SER A 23 -0.22 4.56 16.70
C SER A 23 -1.57 5.21 17.01
N THR A 24 -2.25 5.72 15.99
CA THR A 24 -3.51 6.47 16.14
C THR A 24 -4.66 5.65 16.70
N CYS A 25 -4.61 4.33 16.59
CA CYS A 25 -5.62 3.40 17.11
C CYS A 25 -5.04 2.38 18.12
N GLY A 26 -3.86 2.66 18.70
CA GLY A 26 -3.25 1.83 19.74
C GLY A 26 -2.76 0.44 19.29
N SER A 27 -2.80 0.15 17.99
CA SER A 27 -2.22 -1.06 17.41
C SER A 27 -0.71 -1.13 17.65
N TYR A 28 -0.21 -2.30 18.03
CA TYR A 28 1.22 -2.55 18.13
C TYR A 28 1.85 -2.68 16.74
N PHE A 29 3.08 -2.19 16.60
CA PHE A 29 3.94 -2.41 15.45
C PHE A 29 5.42 -2.36 15.87
N ASN A 30 6.27 -3.06 15.13
CA ASN A 30 7.72 -3.04 15.30
C ASN A 30 8.41 -2.92 13.93
N PRO A 31 8.86 -1.71 13.54
CA PRO A 31 9.50 -1.48 12.25
C PRO A 31 10.84 -2.21 12.10
N GLY A 32 11.60 -2.32 13.19
CA GLY A 32 12.92 -2.95 13.16
C GLY A 32 12.89 -4.46 12.94
N SER A 33 11.76 -5.11 13.21
CA SER A 33 11.50 -6.53 12.88
C SER A 33 10.43 -6.70 11.81
N GLU A 34 10.00 -5.60 11.18
CA GLU A 34 8.94 -5.58 10.15
C GLU A 34 7.64 -6.29 10.58
N ASP A 35 7.28 -6.15 11.86
CA ASP A 35 6.11 -6.80 12.44
C ASP A 35 4.95 -5.80 12.61
N PHE A 36 3.87 -6.03 11.87
CA PHE A 36 2.66 -5.21 11.88
C PHE A 36 1.44 -6.09 12.15
N PRO A 37 1.27 -6.63 13.38
CA PRO A 37 0.33 -7.73 13.66
C PRO A 37 -1.14 -7.35 13.54
N ALA A 38 -1.48 -6.06 13.49
CA ALA A 38 -2.85 -5.62 13.23
C ALA A 38 -3.29 -5.86 11.77
N VAL A 39 -2.34 -6.09 10.85
CA VAL A 39 -2.63 -6.31 9.43
C VAL A 39 -2.86 -7.78 9.05
N PRO A 40 -2.05 -8.80 9.39
CA PRO A 40 -0.72 -8.91 10.00
C PRO A 40 0.42 -9.04 8.96
N TYR A 41 1.24 -7.99 8.77
CA TYR A 41 2.45 -8.10 7.94
C TYR A 41 3.67 -8.52 8.76
N SER A 42 4.56 -9.24 8.10
CA SER A 42 5.85 -9.70 8.63
C SER A 42 6.98 -9.28 7.67
N GLY A 43 8.24 -9.53 8.04
CA GLY A 43 9.37 -9.24 7.15
C GLY A 43 9.35 -9.96 5.80
N TRP A 44 8.52 -10.99 5.63
CA TRP A 44 8.30 -11.60 4.32
C TRP A 44 7.53 -10.71 3.34
N ASP A 45 6.86 -9.68 3.84
CA ASP A 45 5.90 -8.85 3.09
C ASP A 45 6.50 -7.51 2.67
N PHE A 46 7.83 -7.35 2.80
CA PHE A 46 8.59 -6.17 2.45
C PHE A 46 9.71 -6.48 1.44
N ASN A 47 10.12 -5.46 0.69
CA ASN A 47 11.10 -5.58 -0.41
C ASN A 47 12.57 -5.58 0.03
N ASP A 48 12.86 -5.88 1.29
CA ASP A 48 14.23 -5.92 1.84
C ASP A 48 15.16 -6.86 1.06
N GLY A 49 14.63 -7.93 0.46
CA GLY A 49 15.37 -8.86 -0.40
C GLY A 49 15.43 -8.48 -1.89
N GLU A 50 14.55 -7.59 -2.36
CA GLU A 50 14.46 -7.17 -3.77
C GLU A 50 15.28 -5.90 -4.04
N CYS A 51 15.33 -4.99 -3.07
CA CYS A 51 16.14 -3.79 -3.16
C CYS A 51 17.64 -4.13 -3.28
N ARG A 52 18.32 -3.50 -4.25
CA ARG A 52 19.75 -3.76 -4.55
C ARG A 52 20.69 -2.64 -4.15
N THR A 53 20.18 -1.58 -3.53
CA THR A 53 21.00 -0.45 -3.08
C THR A 53 21.74 -0.81 -1.78
N GLY A 54 22.87 -0.15 -1.51
CA GLY A 54 23.65 -0.44 -0.31
C GLY A 54 22.96 0.03 0.98
N SER A 55 22.12 1.05 0.88
CA SER A 55 21.33 1.59 2.00
C SER A 55 19.99 0.89 2.23
N GLY A 56 19.46 0.20 1.22
CA GLY A 56 18.06 -0.26 1.19
C GLY A 56 17.07 0.85 0.82
N ASP A 57 17.54 2.08 0.64
CA ASP A 57 16.73 3.25 0.27
C ASP A 57 16.93 3.59 -1.21
N ILE A 58 16.05 4.44 -1.76
CA ILE A 58 16.20 5.00 -3.12
C ILE A 58 17.38 5.99 -3.13
N GLU A 59 18.40 5.71 -3.94
CA GLU A 59 19.63 6.51 -4.05
C GLU A 59 19.68 7.32 -5.38
N SER A 60 18.97 6.87 -6.42
CA SER A 60 18.96 7.43 -7.76
C SER A 60 17.61 7.21 -8.45
N TYR A 61 16.97 8.30 -8.85
CA TYR A 61 15.70 8.26 -9.59
C TYR A 61 15.84 7.92 -11.08
N ASN A 62 17.08 7.76 -11.57
CA ASN A 62 17.35 7.36 -12.95
C ASN A 62 17.27 5.84 -13.16
N ASP A 63 17.29 5.08 -12.07
CA ASP A 63 17.15 3.63 -12.11
C ASP A 63 15.72 3.26 -11.72
N GLY A 64 15.03 2.65 -12.67
CA GLY A 64 13.62 2.32 -12.51
C GLY A 64 13.36 1.28 -11.43
N TYR A 65 14.28 0.36 -11.18
CA TYR A 65 14.10 -0.73 -10.23
C TYR A 65 14.15 -0.23 -8.80
N GLN A 66 15.22 0.48 -8.42
CA GLN A 66 15.29 1.04 -7.06
C GLN A 66 14.12 1.97 -6.74
N VAL A 67 13.60 2.72 -7.72
CA VAL A 67 12.45 3.61 -7.50
C VAL A 67 11.20 2.83 -7.06
N ARG A 68 11.04 1.56 -7.46
CA ARG A 68 9.87 0.71 -7.12
C ARG A 68 10.13 -0.35 -6.07
N ASP A 69 11.37 -0.75 -5.88
CA ASP A 69 11.72 -1.90 -5.03
C ASP A 69 12.47 -1.48 -3.76
N CYS A 70 12.88 -0.22 -3.63
CA CYS A 70 13.61 0.29 -2.47
C CYS A 70 12.81 1.33 -1.68
N ARG A 71 13.18 1.49 -0.41
CA ARG A 71 12.45 2.35 0.54
C ARG A 71 12.50 3.82 0.14
N LEU A 72 11.33 4.43 -0.01
CA LEU A 72 11.18 5.87 -0.22
C LEU A 72 11.42 6.60 1.10
N VAL A 73 12.52 7.36 1.22
CA VAL A 73 12.91 8.06 2.47
C VAL A 73 12.79 7.16 3.72
N SER A 74 13.30 5.94 3.59
CA SER A 74 13.33 4.90 4.62
C SER A 74 11.97 4.37 5.07
N LEU A 75 10.90 4.63 4.32
CA LEU A 75 9.58 4.00 4.53
C LEU A 75 9.64 2.53 4.10
N LEU A 76 9.20 1.63 4.99
CA LEU A 76 9.23 0.19 4.74
C LEU A 76 8.35 -0.16 3.54
N ASP A 77 8.98 -0.66 2.48
CA ASP A 77 8.40 -0.82 1.15
C ASP A 77 7.75 -2.20 1.01
N LEU A 78 6.46 -2.24 0.67
CA LEU A 78 5.69 -3.48 0.62
C LEU A 78 5.99 -4.29 -0.64
N ALA A 79 6.09 -5.61 -0.49
CA ALA A 79 6.26 -6.56 -1.57
C ALA A 79 4.96 -6.77 -2.37
N LEU A 80 4.60 -5.77 -3.19
CA LEU A 80 3.35 -5.72 -3.95
C LEU A 80 3.25 -6.78 -5.06
N GLU A 81 4.34 -7.47 -5.39
CA GLU A 81 4.35 -8.61 -6.29
C GLU A 81 3.68 -9.85 -5.67
N LYS A 82 3.62 -9.92 -4.33
CA LYS A 82 3.02 -11.03 -3.58
C LYS A 82 1.50 -10.93 -3.53
N ASP A 83 0.82 -12.04 -3.84
CA ASP A 83 -0.65 -12.09 -3.82
C ASP A 83 -1.24 -11.83 -2.42
N TYR A 84 -0.55 -12.24 -1.35
CA TYR A 84 -0.97 -11.94 0.02
C TYR A 84 -1.05 -10.42 0.27
N VAL A 85 0.01 -9.68 -0.04
CA VAL A 85 0.06 -8.22 0.11
C VAL A 85 -1.01 -7.56 -0.75
N ARG A 86 -1.12 -7.95 -2.04
CA ARG A 86 -2.16 -7.44 -2.95
C ARG A 86 -3.57 -7.65 -2.41
N SER A 87 -3.85 -8.85 -1.88
CA SER A 87 -5.18 -9.20 -1.37
C SER A 87 -5.50 -8.46 -0.07
N THR A 88 -4.52 -8.29 0.81
CA THR A 88 -4.67 -7.49 2.03
C THR A 88 -4.95 -6.03 1.73
N ILE A 89 -4.24 -5.43 0.77
CA ILE A 89 -4.51 -4.06 0.30
C ILE A 89 -5.90 -3.98 -0.36
N ALA A 90 -6.25 -4.93 -1.22
CA ALA A 90 -7.56 -4.94 -1.86
C ALA A 90 -8.69 -5.04 -0.83
N ASN A 91 -8.54 -5.84 0.23
CA ASN A 91 -9.50 -5.90 1.33
C ASN A 91 -9.64 -4.55 2.05
N TYR A 92 -8.52 -3.87 2.32
CA TYR A 92 -8.53 -2.53 2.89
C TYR A 92 -9.28 -1.53 1.99
N LEU A 93 -9.05 -1.54 0.68
CA LEU A 93 -9.70 -0.62 -0.27
C LEU A 93 -11.17 -0.99 -0.55
N ASN A 94 -11.52 -2.28 -0.53
CA ASN A 94 -12.89 -2.74 -0.69
C ASN A 94 -13.78 -2.31 0.46
N HIS A 95 -13.25 -2.19 1.67
CA HIS A 95 -14.05 -1.77 2.82
C HIS A 95 -14.66 -0.35 2.65
N PRO A 96 -13.90 0.70 2.29
CA PRO A 96 -14.47 1.99 1.91
C PRO A 96 -15.38 1.95 0.68
N ILE A 97 -15.09 1.12 -0.33
CA ILE A 97 -15.98 0.96 -1.51
C ILE A 97 -17.35 0.47 -1.05
N ASP A 98 -17.38 -0.56 -0.19
CA ASP A 98 -18.59 -1.14 0.35
C ASP A 98 -19.35 -0.15 1.24
N ILE A 99 -18.63 0.76 1.92
CA ILE A 99 -19.23 1.89 2.66
C ILE A 99 -19.81 2.94 1.71
N GLY A 100 -19.31 3.08 0.48
CA GLY A 100 -19.83 4.01 -0.53
C GLY A 100 -18.82 5.01 -1.09
N VAL A 101 -17.52 4.85 -0.82
CA VAL A 101 -16.46 5.68 -1.39
C VAL A 101 -16.31 5.37 -2.90
N PRO A 102 -16.47 6.36 -3.81
CA PRO A 102 -16.38 6.14 -5.25
C PRO A 102 -14.98 5.97 -5.83
N GLY A 103 -13.92 6.16 -5.05
CA GLY A 103 -12.58 6.16 -5.62
C GLY A 103 -11.45 6.56 -4.67
N PHE A 104 -10.24 6.48 -5.20
CA PHE A 104 -9.01 6.63 -4.43
C PHE A 104 -7.99 7.50 -5.18
N ARG A 105 -7.31 8.38 -4.44
CA ARG A 105 -5.97 8.81 -4.81
C ARG A 105 -5.02 7.70 -4.35
N ILE A 106 -4.17 7.20 -5.22
CA ILE A 106 -3.16 6.20 -4.85
C ILE A 106 -1.85 6.91 -4.57
N ASP A 107 -1.49 7.00 -3.29
CA ASP A 107 -0.27 7.64 -2.84
C ASP A 107 0.97 6.92 -3.39
N ALA A 108 2.04 7.68 -3.61
CA ALA A 108 3.34 7.15 -4.03
C ALA A 108 3.31 6.23 -5.27
N SER A 109 2.30 6.31 -6.16
CA SER A 109 2.19 5.38 -7.32
C SER A 109 3.40 5.33 -8.26
N LYS A 110 4.31 6.32 -8.23
CA LYS A 110 5.58 6.27 -8.96
C LYS A 110 6.48 5.12 -8.47
N HIS A 111 6.36 4.81 -7.19
CA HIS A 111 7.15 3.84 -6.44
C HIS A 111 6.53 2.44 -6.43
N MET A 112 5.48 2.22 -7.22
CA MET A 112 4.88 0.90 -7.40
C MET A 112 4.98 0.49 -8.87
N TRP A 113 5.11 -0.80 -9.14
CA TRP A 113 5.03 -1.29 -10.51
C TRP A 113 3.60 -1.13 -11.05
N PRO A 114 3.41 -0.63 -12.29
CA PRO A 114 2.07 -0.52 -12.87
C PRO A 114 1.32 -1.86 -12.93
N GLY A 115 2.05 -2.97 -13.08
CA GLY A 115 1.48 -4.32 -13.05
C GLY A 115 0.91 -4.70 -11.69
N ASP A 116 1.58 -4.31 -10.61
CA ASP A 116 1.13 -4.60 -9.24
C ASP A 116 -0.06 -3.74 -8.85
N ILE A 117 -0.02 -2.44 -9.19
CA ILE A 117 -1.19 -1.56 -9.04
C ILE A 117 -2.38 -2.18 -9.77
N LYS A 118 -2.21 -2.59 -11.03
CA LYS A 118 -3.28 -3.24 -11.79
C LYS A 118 -3.79 -4.50 -11.08
N ALA A 119 -2.91 -5.35 -10.56
CA ALA A 119 -3.28 -6.58 -9.88
C ALA A 119 -4.08 -6.33 -8.57
N VAL A 120 -3.80 -5.24 -7.86
CA VAL A 120 -4.64 -4.78 -6.74
C VAL A 120 -5.98 -4.26 -7.23
N LEU A 121 -5.99 -3.39 -8.25
CA LEU A 121 -7.22 -2.79 -8.79
C LEU A 121 -8.19 -3.83 -9.39
N ASP A 122 -7.66 -4.90 -9.99
CA ASP A 122 -8.46 -6.01 -10.53
C ASP A 122 -9.21 -6.80 -9.43
N LYS A 123 -8.78 -6.70 -8.16
CA LYS A 123 -9.43 -7.33 -7.00
C LYS A 123 -10.49 -6.43 -6.35
N LEU A 124 -10.67 -5.20 -6.84
CA LEU A 124 -11.63 -4.27 -6.24
C LEU A 124 -13.08 -4.60 -6.62
N HIS A 125 -13.98 -4.35 -5.69
CA HIS A 125 -15.41 -4.40 -5.91
C HIS A 125 -15.85 -3.29 -6.89
N ASN A 126 -17.00 -3.52 -7.53
CA ASN A 126 -17.75 -2.43 -8.11
C ASN A 126 -18.33 -1.56 -6.99
N LEU A 127 -18.65 -0.30 -7.31
CA LEU A 127 -19.20 0.66 -6.36
C LEU A 127 -20.55 0.23 -5.80
N ASN A 128 -20.80 0.60 -4.55
CA ASN A 128 -22.02 0.28 -3.83
C ASN A 128 -23.27 0.77 -4.58
N THR A 129 -24.18 -0.16 -4.89
CA THR A 129 -25.37 0.08 -5.73
C THR A 129 -26.45 0.93 -5.08
N LYS A 130 -26.31 1.26 -3.79
CA LYS A 130 -27.17 2.23 -3.10
C LYS A 130 -27.00 3.65 -3.64
N TRP A 131 -25.80 3.99 -4.09
CA TRP A 131 -25.46 5.35 -4.55
C TRP A 131 -24.97 5.43 -5.99
N PHE A 132 -24.64 4.30 -6.60
CA PHE A 132 -24.06 4.20 -7.95
C PHE A 132 -24.80 3.15 -8.79
N PRO A 133 -24.85 3.30 -10.13
CA PRO A 133 -25.36 2.26 -11.01
C PRO A 133 -24.61 0.94 -10.84
N SER A 134 -25.31 -0.18 -11.01
CA SER A 134 -24.70 -1.51 -11.00
C SER A 134 -23.56 -1.61 -12.02
N GLY A 135 -22.43 -2.20 -11.61
CA GLY A 135 -21.24 -2.35 -12.45
C GLY A 135 -20.33 -1.12 -12.54
N SER A 136 -20.64 -0.02 -11.83
CA SER A 136 -19.75 1.15 -11.79
C SER A 136 -18.44 0.78 -11.10
N LYS A 137 -17.30 1.14 -11.68
CA LYS A 137 -15.97 0.91 -11.10
C LYS A 137 -15.49 2.12 -10.28
N PRO A 138 -14.61 1.91 -9.27
CA PRO A 138 -13.97 3.01 -8.58
C PRO A 138 -13.14 3.90 -9.51
N PHE A 139 -13.15 5.20 -9.25
CA PHE A 139 -12.28 6.16 -9.93
C PHE A 139 -10.90 6.21 -9.26
N ILE A 140 -9.83 6.09 -10.03
CA ILE A 140 -8.45 5.99 -9.53
C ILE A 140 -7.60 7.11 -10.16
N TYR A 141 -6.83 7.81 -9.33
CA TYR A 141 -5.90 8.86 -9.78
C TYR A 141 -4.66 8.94 -8.86
N GLN A 142 -3.66 9.73 -9.27
CA GLN A 142 -2.44 10.03 -8.50
C GLN A 142 -2.28 11.53 -8.34
#